data_AF-A0A0C1R1A4-F1
#
_entry.id   AF-A0A0C1R1A4-F1
#
_cell.length_a   1.000
_cell.length_b   1.000
_cell.length_c   1.000
_cell.angle_alpha   90.00
_cell.angle_beta   90.00
_cell.angle_gamma   90.00
#
_symmetry.space_group_name_H-M   'P 1'
#
loop_
_entity.id
_entity.type
_entity.pdbx_description
1 polymer ?
#
loop_
_entity_poly.entity_id
_entity_poly.type
_entity_poly.pdbx_seq_one_letter_code
_entity_poly.pdbx_strand_id
1 'polypeptide(L)' 'MKNNSIRIRLSDRRLNKLRLYAAQSDKTMTQVVEELIDSLPQPKEIGEQRGLGGFRQEATAHPKGNSSSTPLPR' A
#
# COMPACT_ATOMS: atom_id res chain seq x y z
N MET A 1 -9.45 21.67 -8.73
CA MET A 1 -9.60 20.61 -7.71
C MET A 1 -8.31 19.79 -7.67
N LYS A 2 -7.75 19.53 -6.48
CA LYS A 2 -6.58 18.63 -6.37
C LYS A 2 -7.04 17.23 -6.78
N ASN A 3 -6.44 16.68 -7.83
CA ASN A 3 -6.83 15.40 -8.40
C ASN A 3 -5.96 14.32 -7.76
N ASN A 4 -6.47 13.67 -6.70
CA ASN A 4 -5.78 12.57 -6.04
C ASN A 4 -6.21 11.27 -6.71
N SER A 5 -5.25 10.45 -7.14
CA SER A 5 -5.51 9.15 -7.74
C SER A 5 -5.08 8.01 -6.82
N ILE A 6 -5.81 6.90 -6.88
CA ILE A 6 -5.49 5.69 -6.13
C ILE A 6 -5.21 4.55 -7.09
N ARG A 7 -4.17 3.76 -6.82
CA ARG A 7 -3.87 2.54 -7.57
C ARG A 7 -4.29 1.33 -6.75
N ILE A 8 -5.35 0.66 -7.17
CA ILE A 8 -5.86 -0.54 -6.50
C ILE A 8 -5.45 -1.78 -7.28
N ARG A 9 -4.90 -2.78 -6.60
CA ARG A 9 -4.69 -4.11 -7.19
C ARG A 9 -5.96 -4.94 -7.04
N LEU A 10 -6.53 -5.36 -8.17
CA LEU A 10 -7.71 -6.21 -8.22
C LEU A 10 -7.36 -7.51 -8.94
N SER A 11 -7.94 -8.63 -8.51
CA SER A 11 -7.95 -9.85 -9.32
C SER A 11 -8.93 -9.70 -10.49
N ASP A 12 -8.74 -10.46 -11.57
CA ASP A 12 -9.62 -10.41 -12.74
C ASP A 12 -11.08 -10.63 -12.40
N ARG A 13 -11.38 -11.55 -11.48
CA ARG A 13 -12.74 -11.79 -10.97
C ARG A 13 -13.36 -10.55 -10.34
N ARG A 14 -12.61 -9.79 -9.55
CA ARG A 14 -13.09 -8.54 -8.91
C ARG A 14 -13.27 -7.42 -9.93
N LEU A 15 -12.32 -7.30 -10.86
CA LEU A 15 -12.39 -6.31 -11.94
C LEU A 15 -13.60 -6.56 -12.85
N ASN A 16 -13.87 -7.82 -13.21
CA ASN A 16 -15.01 -8.18 -14.02
C ASN A 16 -16.34 -7.88 -13.31
N LYS A 17 -16.43 -8.21 -12.00
CA LYS A 17 -17.60 -7.86 -11.20
C LYS A 17 -17.85 -6.35 -11.19
N LEU A 18 -16.81 -5.54 -11.03
CA LEU A 18 -16.92 -4.07 -11.05
C LEU A 18 -17.39 -3.55 -12.41
N ARG A 19 -16.83 -4.06 -13.51
CA ARG A 19 -17.23 -3.70 -14.88
C ARG A 19 -18.70 -4.05 -15.14
N LEU A 20 -19.12 -5.25 -14.79
CA LEU A 20 -20.50 -5.70 -14.98
C LEU A 20 -21.49 -4.89 -14.15
N TYR A 21 -21.13 -4.55 -12.91
CA TYR A 21 -21.98 -3.72 -12.07
C TYR A 21 -22.13 -2.30 -12.62
N ALA A 22 -21.02 -1.71 -13.07
CA ALA A 22 -21.01 -0.39 -13.71
C ALA A 22 -21.90 -0.37 -14.96
N ALA A 23 -21.79 -1.39 -15.82
CA ALA A 23 -22.61 -1.53 -17.02
C ALA A 23 -24.11 -1.71 -16.71
N GLN A 24 -24.46 -2.48 -15.67
CA GLN A 24 -25.87 -2.69 -15.28
C GLN A 24 -26.51 -1.47 -14.60
N SER A 25 -25.70 -0.62 -13.97
CA SER A 25 -26.18 0.53 -13.21
C SER A 25 -26.11 1.83 -14.01
N ASP A 26 -25.74 1.78 -15.30
CA ASP A 26 -25.47 2.94 -16.16
C ASP A 26 -24.49 3.94 -15.55
N LYS A 27 -23.48 3.44 -14.83
CA LYS A 27 -22.45 4.25 -14.14
C LYS A 27 -21.06 3.94 -14.67
N THR A 28 -20.15 4.89 -14.55
CA THR A 28 -18.73 4.63 -14.77
C THR A 28 -18.13 3.85 -13.60
N MET A 29 -17.07 3.06 -13.85
CA MET A 29 -16.35 2.38 -12.78
C MET A 29 -15.85 3.34 -11.70
N THR A 30 -15.46 4.56 -12.09
CA THR A 30 -15.04 5.62 -11.17
C THR A 30 -16.19 6.03 -10.26
N GLN A 31 -17.37 6.33 -10.81
CA GLN A 31 -18.55 6.70 -10.01
C GLN A 31 -18.97 5.60 -9.04
N VAL A 32 -18.90 4.33 -9.45
CA VAL A 32 -19.17 3.21 -8.54
C VAL A 32 -18.20 3.20 -7.36
N VAL A 33 -16.93 3.51 -7.59
CA VAL A 33 -15.92 3.58 -6.52
C VAL A 33 -16.12 4.83 -5.65
N GLU A 34 -16.46 5.98 -6.24
CA GLU A 34 -16.78 7.21 -5.52
C GLU A 34 -17.98 7.01 -4.59
N GLU A 35 -19.09 6.45 -5.09
CA GLU A 35 -20.27 6.14 -4.28
C GLU A 35 -19.95 5.14 -3.16
N LEU A 36 -19.10 4.15 -3.44
CA LEU A 36 -18.67 3.21 -2.41
C LEU A 36 -17.84 3.93 -1.33
N ILE A 37 -16.96 4.86 -1.70
CA ILE A 37 -16.17 5.65 -0.75
C ILE A 37 -17.09 6.56 0.06
N ASP A 38 -18.05 7.23 -0.57
CA ASP A 38 -19.02 8.11 0.10
C ASP A 38 -19.94 7.35 1.06
N SER A 39 -20.16 6.06 0.81
CA SER A 39 -20.90 5.17 1.72
C SER A 39 -20.11 4.75 2.97
N LEU A 40 -18.79 4.93 2.98
CA LEU A 40 -17.97 4.58 4.13
C LEU A 40 -18.29 5.53 5.31
N PRO A 41 -18.35 5.00 6.55
CA PRO A 41 -18.53 5.87 7.71
C PRO A 41 -17.38 6.87 7.76
N GLN A 42 -17.70 8.14 8.03
CA GLN A 42 -16.66 9.12 8.27
C GLN A 42 -15.77 8.61 9.40
N PRO A 43 -14.44 8.68 9.26
CA PRO A 43 -13.55 8.33 10.35
C PRO A 43 -13.93 9.21 11.53
N LYS A 44 -14.52 8.60 12.58
CA LYS A 44 -14.74 9.26 13.86
C LYS A 44 -13.40 9.79 14.27
N GLU A 45 -13.25 11.11 14.36
CA GLU A 45 -11.98 11.81 14.57
C GLU A 45 -11.14 11.02 15.58
N ILE A 46 -10.20 10.23 15.08
CA ILE A 46 -9.20 9.60 15.91
C ILE A 46 -8.27 10.77 16.19
N GLY A 47 -8.55 11.47 17.29
CA GLY A 47 -7.59 12.40 17.86
C GLY A 47 -6.23 11.71 17.86
N GLU A 48 -5.32 12.28 17.08
CA GLU A 48 -3.88 12.04 17.09
C GLU A 48 -3.44 10.63 17.51
N GLN A 49 -3.47 9.67 16.59
CA GLN A 49 -2.64 8.47 16.74
C GLN A 49 -1.67 8.33 15.56
N ARG A 50 -0.58 9.09 15.73
CA ARG A 50 0.83 8.67 15.61
C ARG A 50 1.22 7.88 14.36
N GLY A 51 2.01 8.57 13.54
CA GLY A 51 3.22 7.99 12.98
C GLY A 51 2.99 6.92 11.93
N LEU A 52 2.74 7.35 10.70
CA LEU A 52 3.26 6.61 9.55
C LEU A 52 4.79 6.70 9.61
N GLY A 53 5.36 5.82 10.46
CA GLY A 53 6.79 5.61 10.61
C GLY A 53 7.40 5.35 9.25
N GLY A 54 8.46 6.11 8.97
CA GLY A 54 9.13 6.09 7.69
C GLY A 54 9.51 4.67 7.27
N PHE A 55 9.37 4.42 5.97
CA PHE A 55 10.10 3.36 5.29
C PHE A 55 11.59 3.52 5.63
N ARG A 56 12.05 2.74 6.62
CA ARG A 56 13.47 2.58 6.92
C ARG A 56 14.08 1.90 5.70
N GLN A 57 14.73 2.68 4.84
CA GLN A 57 15.71 2.15 3.90
C GLN A 57 16.83 1.56 4.75
N GLU A 58 16.95 0.24 4.78
CA GLU A 58 18.12 -0.41 5.34
C GLU A 58 19.29 -0.12 4.38
N ALA A 59 20.08 0.87 4.75
CA ALA A 59 21.34 1.19 4.11
C ALA A 59 22.33 0.03 4.33
N THR A 60 22.92 -0.39 3.21
CA THR A 60 24.12 -1.20 2.98
C THR A 60 24.93 -1.66 4.21
N ALA A 61 25.23 -2.95 4.29
CA ALA A 61 26.33 -3.49 5.10
C ALA A 61 27.24 -4.32 4.20
N HIS A 62 28.34 -3.72 3.76
CA HIS A 62 29.50 -4.44 3.22
C HIS A 62 30.16 -5.24 4.38
N PRO A 63 30.45 -6.54 4.24
CA PRO A 63 31.24 -7.23 5.25
C PRO A 63 32.71 -6.80 5.13
N LYS A 64 33.17 -5.98 6.08
CA LYS A 64 34.60 -5.78 6.33
C LYS A 64 35.16 -6.98 7.08
N GLY A 65 36.37 -7.36 6.67
CA GLY A 65 37.04 -8.59 7.04
C GLY A 65 37.21 -8.80 8.54
N ASN A 66 37.16 -10.08 8.93
CA ASN A 66 37.60 -10.50 10.24
C ASN A 66 38.89 -11.31 10.06
N SER A 67 39.99 -10.73 10.52
CA SER A 67 41.29 -11.37 10.65
C SER A 67 41.17 -12.56 11.59
N SER A 68 41.35 -13.78 11.07
CA SER A 68 41.60 -14.96 11.91
C SER A 68 43.11 -15.12 12.03
N SER A 69 43.63 -14.69 13.18
CA SER A 69 44.98 -15.00 13.62
C SER A 69 44.99 -16.44 14.12
N THR A 70 45.64 -17.33 13.38
CA THR A 70 45.93 -18.72 13.79
C THR A 70 47.21 -18.73 14.63
N PRO A 71 47.23 -19.35 15.83
CA PRO A 71 48.48 -19.58 16.55
C PRO A 71 49.16 -20.88 16.08
N LEU A 72 50.48 -20.82 15.91
CA LEU A 72 51.37 -21.95 15.62
C LEU A 72 51.47 -22.90 16.83
N PRO A 73 51.53 -24.23 16.64
CA PRO A 73 51.86 -25.16 17.70
C PRO A 73 53.37 -25.22 18.01
N ARG A 74 53.67 -25.60 19.25
CA ARG A 74 54.97 -25.65 19.94
C ARG A 74 56.06 -26.46 19.25
#